data_AF-A0A5B8LE05-F1
#
_entry.id   AF-A0A5B8LE05-F1
#
_cell.length_a   1.000
_cell.length_b   1.000
_cell.length_c   1.000
_cell.angle_alpha   90.00
_cell.angle_beta   90.00
_cell.angle_gamma   90.00
#
_symmetry.space_group_name_H-M   'P 1'
#
loop_
_entity.id
_entity.type
_entity.pdbx_description
1 polymer ?
#
loop_
_entity_poly.entity_id
_entity_poly.type
_entity_poly.pdbx_seq_one_letter_code
_entity_poly.pdbx_strand_id
1 'polypeptide(L)'
;MHKAFVNAVMLSTLCCGSLPSVAIAAPMGQAVPPAPASAAAVPTLTAEQWRADLRFMAAELERRHANVFHAVSRQAFTAAVADLDARIPSLQRNEIIVGMMRIAAMVGDGHTRVDPRKDRKMAFPLAAAQTLSV
;
A
#
# COMPACT_ATOMS: atom_id res chain seq x y z
N MET A 1 -8.12 -3.22 -2.36
CA MET A 1 -7.06 -2.18 -2.21
C MET A 1 -6.46 -1.90 -3.59
N HIS A 2 -7.24 -1.30 -4.49
CA HIS A 2 -7.05 -1.51 -5.95
C HIS A 2 -6.69 -0.25 -6.75
N LYS A 3 -6.11 0.78 -6.12
CA LYS A 3 -5.57 1.99 -6.79
C LYS A 3 -4.87 2.95 -5.81
N ALA A 4 -5.27 2.96 -4.54
CA ALA A 4 -4.87 4.00 -3.59
C ALA A 4 -3.45 3.88 -3.00
N PHE A 5 -2.78 2.74 -3.15
CA PHE A 5 -1.62 2.45 -2.30
C PHE A 5 -0.30 3.07 -2.79
N VAL A 6 -0.14 3.31 -4.10
CA VAL A 6 1.09 3.91 -4.67
C VAL A 6 1.03 5.45 -4.72
N ASN A 7 -0.16 6.06 -4.60
CA ASN A 7 -0.34 7.49 -4.87
C ASN A 7 -0.24 8.41 -3.63
N ALA A 8 0.15 7.89 -2.46
CA ALA A 8 0.09 8.65 -1.20
C ALA A 8 1.42 9.32 -0.77
N VAL A 9 2.44 9.34 -1.64
CA VAL A 9 3.70 10.06 -1.40
C VAL A 9 3.93 11.06 -2.53
N MET A 10 3.02 12.01 -2.74
CA MET A 10 3.29 13.20 -3.54
C MET A 10 2.26 14.29 -3.21
N LEU A 11 2.79 15.46 -2.85
CA LEU A 11 2.15 16.74 -2.58
C LEU A 11 1.55 16.97 -1.18
N SER A 12 2.47 17.39 -0.32
CA SER A 12 2.25 18.43 0.68
C SER A 12 2.25 19.81 0.00
N THR A 13 1.49 20.74 0.63
CA THR A 13 1.62 22.21 0.65
C THR A 13 0.79 23.07 -0.34
N LEU A 14 0.15 24.09 0.27
CA LEU A 14 -0.36 25.37 -0.26
C LEU A 14 -1.77 25.33 -0.89
N CYS A 15 -2.71 26.23 -0.62
CA CYS A 15 -2.76 27.41 0.25
C CYS A 15 -4.21 27.89 0.40
N CYS A 16 -4.49 28.51 1.54
CA CYS A 16 -5.35 29.69 1.76
C CYS A 16 -6.61 29.87 0.89
N GLY A 17 -7.78 29.61 1.48
CA GLY A 17 -9.09 30.06 0.98
C GLY A 17 -9.90 30.66 2.13
N SER A 18 -10.25 31.93 1.97
CA SER A 18 -10.88 32.86 2.92
C SER A 18 -12.23 32.38 3.48
N LEU A 19 -12.44 32.56 4.78
CA LEU A 19 -13.73 32.37 5.47
C LEU A 19 -14.57 33.67 5.42
N PRO A 20 -15.89 33.57 5.31
CA PRO A 20 -16.79 34.48 6.00
C PRO A 20 -17.41 33.80 7.22
N SER A 21 -17.29 34.46 8.38
CA SER A 21 -17.98 34.11 9.63
C SER A 21 -19.49 34.15 9.45
N VAL A 22 -20.16 33.01 9.63
CA VAL A 22 -21.58 32.96 9.96
C VAL A 22 -21.72 32.12 11.23
N ALA A 23 -22.12 32.78 12.31
CA ALA A 23 -22.48 32.14 13.56
C ALA A 23 -23.88 31.50 13.40
N ILE A 24 -23.92 30.17 13.17
CA ILE A 24 -25.14 29.39 13.34
C ILE A 24 -25.08 28.75 14.73
N ALA A 25 -25.98 29.19 15.60
CA ALA A 25 -26.24 28.56 16.88
C ALA A 25 -26.80 27.15 16.64
N ALA A 26 -26.03 26.12 16.97
CA ALA A 26 -26.48 24.74 16.94
C ALA A 26 -27.14 24.38 18.28
N PRO A 27 -28.34 23.78 18.30
CA PRO A 27 -28.91 23.24 19.53
C PRO A 27 -28.08 22.05 20.01
N MET A 28 -27.66 22.10 21.28
CA MET A 28 -27.11 20.95 21.98
C MET A 28 -28.18 19.86 22.11
N GLY A 29 -27.84 18.64 21.72
CA GLY A 29 -28.53 17.45 22.23
C GLY A 29 -29.20 16.58 21.18
N GLN A 30 -28.41 15.94 20.33
CA GLN A 30 -28.68 14.55 19.93
C GLN A 30 -27.36 13.78 19.91
N ALA A 31 -27.18 12.92 20.91
CA ALA A 31 -26.09 11.96 20.90
C ALA A 31 -26.35 10.96 19.77
N VAL A 32 -25.59 11.07 18.68
CA VAL A 32 -25.58 10.04 17.65
C VAL A 32 -25.06 8.75 18.28
N PRO A 33 -25.84 7.64 18.30
CA PRO A 33 -25.27 6.37 18.72
C PRO A 33 -24.11 6.03 17.76
N PRO A 34 -22.96 5.55 18.26
CA PRO A 34 -21.90 5.10 17.37
C PRO A 34 -22.48 3.96 16.52
N ALA A 35 -22.67 4.21 15.23
CA ALA A 35 -22.99 3.15 14.29
C ALA A 35 -21.94 2.03 14.46
N PRO A 36 -22.32 0.75 14.51
CA PRO A 36 -21.34 -0.32 14.57
C PRO A 36 -20.44 -0.14 13.35
N ALA A 37 -19.15 0.11 13.58
CA ALA A 37 -18.16 0.13 12.53
C ALA A 37 -18.19 -1.26 11.90
N SER A 38 -18.90 -1.39 10.77
CA SER A 38 -18.91 -2.60 9.99
C SER A 38 -17.47 -2.86 9.63
N ALA A 39 -16.87 -3.85 10.29
CA ALA A 39 -15.53 -4.32 9.99
C ALA A 39 -15.61 -5.00 8.62
N ALA A 40 -15.64 -4.19 7.56
CA ALA A 40 -15.64 -4.65 6.19
C ALA A 40 -14.46 -5.60 6.04
N ALA A 41 -14.77 -6.88 5.83
CA ALA A 41 -13.76 -7.90 5.61
C ALA A 41 -12.89 -7.43 4.43
N VAL A 42 -11.57 -7.35 4.63
CA VAL A 42 -10.66 -6.95 3.56
C VAL A 42 -10.80 -8.00 2.45
N PRO A 43 -11.24 -7.62 1.23
CA PRO A 43 -11.48 -8.58 0.17
C PRO A 43 -10.19 -9.35 -0.15
N THR A 44 -10.32 -10.66 -0.26
CA THR A 44 -9.27 -11.54 -0.77
C THR A 44 -9.19 -11.35 -2.28
N LEU A 45 -8.00 -11.05 -2.79
CA LEU A 45 -7.77 -10.84 -4.22
C LEU A 45 -7.62 -12.19 -4.93
N THR A 46 -8.08 -12.28 -6.17
CA THR A 46 -7.82 -13.42 -7.05
C THR A 46 -6.37 -13.40 -7.58
N ALA A 47 -5.92 -14.51 -8.15
CA ALA A 47 -4.61 -14.59 -8.81
C ALA A 47 -4.49 -13.56 -9.94
N GLU A 48 -5.54 -13.38 -10.75
CA GLU A 48 -5.56 -12.43 -11.87
C GLU A 48 -5.45 -10.99 -11.39
N GLN A 49 -6.07 -10.65 -10.25
CA GLN A 49 -5.95 -9.35 -9.63
C GLN A 49 -4.52 -9.09 -9.15
N TRP A 50 -3.87 -10.07 -8.51
CA TRP A 50 -2.46 -9.96 -8.13
C TRP A 50 -1.54 -9.80 -9.33
N ARG A 51 -1.77 -10.55 -10.41
CA ARG A 51 -1.03 -10.42 -11.66
C ARG A 51 -1.20 -9.03 -12.29
N ALA A 52 -2.41 -8.47 -12.23
CA ALA A 52 -2.67 -7.11 -12.70
C ALA A 52 -1.90 -6.07 -11.86
N ASP A 53 -1.90 -6.21 -10.54
CA ASP A 53 -1.16 -5.33 -9.63
C ASP A 53 0.37 -5.42 -9.88
N LEU A 54 0.90 -6.63 -10.07
CA LEU A 54 2.31 -6.87 -10.40
C LEU A 54 2.71 -6.20 -11.73
N ARG A 55 1.93 -6.40 -12.79
CA ARG A 55 2.18 -5.76 -14.09
C ARG A 55 2.10 -4.24 -14.02
N PHE A 56 1.12 -3.73 -13.29
CA PHE A 56 0.98 -2.29 -13.06
C PHE A 56 2.19 -1.72 -12.33
N MET A 57 2.66 -2.38 -11.26
CA MET A 57 3.85 -1.97 -10.52
C MET A 57 5.08 -1.93 -11.44
N ALA A 58 5.32 -2.99 -12.21
CA ALA A 58 6.46 -3.06 -13.12
C ALA A 58 6.43 -1.94 -14.17
N ALA A 59 5.27 -1.71 -14.81
CA ALA A 59 5.10 -0.66 -15.80
C ALA A 59 5.30 0.76 -15.21
N GLU A 60 4.77 1.02 -14.02
CA GLU A 60 4.90 2.34 -13.39
C GLU A 60 6.32 2.61 -12.88
N LEU A 61 7.06 1.58 -12.46
CA LEU A 61 8.48 1.71 -12.15
C LEU A 61 9.24 2.16 -13.41
N GLU A 62 9.09 1.45 -14.52
CA GLU A 62 9.76 1.82 -15.78
C GLU A 62 9.37 3.21 -16.29
N ARG A 63 8.11 3.62 -16.10
CA ARG A 63 7.61 4.90 -16.60
C ARG A 63 8.01 6.10 -15.75
N ARG A 64 8.04 5.95 -14.42
CA ARG A 64 8.18 7.09 -13.49
C ARG A 64 9.53 7.17 -12.80
N HIS A 65 10.22 6.06 -12.62
CA HIS A 65 11.49 6.06 -11.90
C HIS A 65 12.62 6.52 -12.83
N ALA A 66 13.44 7.47 -12.38
CA ALA A 66 14.43 8.15 -13.21
C ALA A 66 15.47 7.21 -13.84
N ASN A 67 15.85 6.15 -13.14
CA ASN A 67 16.79 5.14 -13.65
C ASN A 67 16.54 3.77 -13.01
N VAL A 68 15.54 3.01 -13.48
CA VAL A 68 15.21 1.68 -12.93
C VAL A 68 16.36 0.70 -13.06
N PHE A 69 17.15 0.82 -14.13
CA PHE A 69 18.13 -0.19 -14.52
C PHE A 69 19.56 0.17 -14.11
N HIS A 70 19.74 1.07 -13.13
CA HIS A 70 21.08 1.46 -12.67
C HIS A 70 21.78 0.34 -11.89
N ALA A 71 21.02 -0.44 -11.12
CA ALA A 71 21.53 -1.54 -10.30
C ALA A 71 21.17 -2.94 -10.84
N VAL A 72 20.23 -3.03 -11.79
CA VAL A 72 19.71 -4.29 -12.34
C VAL A 72 19.55 -4.20 -13.84
N SER A 73 19.90 -5.28 -14.56
CA SER A 73 19.65 -5.32 -16.01
C SER A 73 18.15 -5.44 -16.30
N ARG A 74 17.71 -4.88 -17.42
CA ARG A 74 16.33 -5.02 -17.90
C ARG A 74 15.91 -6.49 -17.98
N GLN A 75 16.79 -7.35 -18.48
CA GLN A 75 16.54 -8.79 -18.56
C GLN A 75 16.30 -9.42 -17.19
N ALA A 76 17.14 -9.13 -16.20
CA ALA A 76 16.98 -9.69 -14.85
C ALA A 76 15.70 -9.18 -14.17
N PHE A 77 15.37 -7.90 -14.35
CA PHE A 77 14.13 -7.31 -13.84
C PHE A 77 12.89 -7.97 -14.47
N THR A 78 12.83 -8.04 -15.80
CA THR A 78 11.70 -8.66 -16.51
C THR A 78 11.58 -10.16 -16.18
N ALA A 79 12.70 -10.87 -16.03
CA ALA A 79 12.70 -12.27 -15.62
C ALA A 79 12.13 -12.46 -14.20
N ALA A 80 12.50 -11.58 -13.25
CA ALA A 80 11.97 -11.63 -11.89
C ALA A 80 10.45 -11.35 -11.83
N VAL A 81 9.96 -10.41 -12.66
CA VAL A 81 8.53 -10.14 -12.81
C VAL A 81 7.81 -11.37 -13.38
N ALA A 82 8.36 -12.00 -14.42
CA ALA A 82 7.77 -13.19 -15.03
C ALA A 82 7.75 -14.40 -14.08
N ASP A 83 8.83 -14.63 -13.32
CA ASP A 83 8.89 -15.69 -12.30
C ASP A 83 7.79 -15.53 -11.25
N LEU A 84 7.63 -14.31 -10.73
CA LEU A 84 6.59 -14.04 -9.74
C LEU A 84 5.19 -14.22 -10.34
N ASP A 85 4.93 -13.72 -11.55
CA ASP A 85 3.63 -13.86 -12.23
C ASP A 85 3.21 -15.33 -12.41
N ALA A 86 4.18 -16.18 -12.76
CA ALA A 86 3.98 -17.62 -12.92
C ALA A 86 3.63 -18.31 -11.58
N ARG A 87 4.23 -17.86 -10.48
CA ARG A 87 4.05 -18.45 -9.15
C ARG A 87 2.82 -17.94 -8.40
N ILE A 88 2.28 -16.76 -8.73
CA ILE A 88 1.13 -16.16 -8.04
C ILE A 88 -0.03 -17.14 -7.75
N PRO A 89 -0.46 -18.03 -8.67
CA PRO A 89 -1.58 -18.95 -8.41
C PRO A 89 -1.37 -19.91 -7.24
N SER A 90 -0.12 -20.21 -6.87
CA SER A 90 0.21 -21.14 -5.78
C SER A 90 0.69 -20.44 -4.51
N LEU A 91 0.82 -19.10 -4.52
CA LEU A 91 1.38 -18.35 -3.41
C LEU A 91 0.30 -17.78 -2.49
N GLN A 92 0.65 -17.70 -1.21
CA GLN A 92 -0.11 -16.96 -0.21
C GLN A 92 0.10 -15.45 -0.39
N ARG A 93 -0.88 -14.65 0.07
CA ARG A 93 -0.85 -13.18 -0.01
C ARG A 93 0.49 -12.57 0.43
N ASN A 94 1.00 -13.00 1.58
CA ASN A 94 2.25 -12.49 2.15
C ASN A 94 3.45 -12.81 1.26
N GLU A 95 3.47 -14.00 0.65
CA GLU A 95 4.53 -14.40 -0.28
C GLU A 95 4.50 -13.58 -1.56
N ILE A 96 3.31 -13.24 -2.07
CA ILE A 96 3.16 -12.35 -3.23
C ILE A 96 3.69 -10.95 -2.88
N ILE A 97 3.31 -10.39 -1.74
CA ILE A 97 3.77 -9.06 -1.30
C ILE A 97 5.30 -9.05 -1.12
N VAL A 98 5.87 -10.06 -0.47
CA VAL A 98 7.33 -10.20 -0.33
C VAL A 98 8.01 -10.37 -1.69
N GLY A 99 7.40 -11.10 -2.62
CA GLY A 99 7.87 -11.20 -4.01
C GLY A 99 7.95 -9.84 -4.70
N MET A 100 6.88 -9.03 -4.59
CA MET A 100 6.87 -7.67 -5.14
C MET A 100 7.91 -6.77 -4.45
N MET A 101 8.09 -6.90 -3.12
CA MET A 101 9.13 -6.19 -2.39
C MET A 101 10.53 -6.53 -2.89
N ARG A 102 10.80 -7.81 -3.21
CA ARG A 102 12.09 -8.24 -3.77
C ARG A 102 12.35 -7.59 -5.12
N ILE A 103 11.35 -7.57 -6.01
CA ILE A 103 11.45 -6.92 -7.33
C ILE A 103 11.72 -5.41 -7.17
N ALA A 104 11.00 -4.72 -6.27
CA ALA A 104 11.24 -3.31 -6.00
C ALA A 104 12.65 -3.06 -5.43
N ALA A 105 13.15 -3.94 -4.57
CA ALA A 105 14.49 -3.84 -4.01
C ALA A 105 15.60 -4.07 -5.04
N MET A 106 15.37 -4.85 -6.10
CA MET A 106 16.34 -5.01 -7.20
C MET A 106 16.67 -3.68 -7.90
N VAL A 107 15.75 -2.70 -7.86
CA VAL A 107 16.00 -1.37 -8.40
C VAL A 107 17.16 -0.68 -7.68
N GLY A 108 17.40 -0.99 -6.39
CA GLY A 108 18.52 -0.42 -5.63
C GLY A 108 18.29 1.01 -5.10
N ASP A 109 17.07 1.53 -5.19
CA ASP A 109 16.72 2.87 -4.71
C ASP A 109 15.99 2.85 -3.35
N GLY A 110 16.48 3.64 -2.39
CA GLY A 110 15.93 3.72 -1.03
C GLY A 110 14.55 4.36 -0.92
N HIS A 111 14.08 5.01 -1.99
CA HIS A 111 12.74 5.61 -2.07
C HIS A 111 11.75 4.73 -2.85
N THR A 112 12.22 3.63 -3.44
CA THR A 112 11.44 2.68 -4.21
C THR A 112 11.16 1.44 -3.39
N ARG A 113 9.99 1.40 -2.74
CA ARG A 113 9.59 0.28 -1.88
C ARG A 113 8.10 -0.03 -1.95
N VAL A 114 7.77 -1.30 -1.80
CA VAL A 114 6.44 -1.75 -1.39
C VAL A 114 6.40 -1.69 0.13
N ASP A 115 5.45 -0.95 0.71
CA ASP A 115 5.36 -0.72 2.17
C ASP A 115 4.37 -1.70 2.83
N PRO A 116 4.84 -2.82 3.43
CA PRO A 116 3.98 -3.81 4.06
C PRO A 116 3.29 -3.30 5.33
N ARG A 117 3.79 -2.22 5.96
CA ARG A 117 3.26 -1.71 7.24
C ARG A 117 1.82 -1.21 7.13
N LYS A 118 1.38 -0.97 5.90
CA LYS A 118 0.02 -0.51 5.62
C LYS A 118 -0.92 -1.65 5.26
N ASP A 119 -0.40 -2.86 5.08
CA ASP A 119 -1.23 -4.06 5.22
C ASP A 119 -1.42 -4.33 6.72
N ARG A 120 -2.64 -4.10 7.20
CA ARG A 120 -3.01 -4.33 8.61
C ARG A 120 -2.82 -5.79 9.04
N LYS A 121 -2.82 -6.74 8.09
CA LYS A 121 -2.55 -8.17 8.38
C LYS A 121 -1.06 -8.47 8.57
N MET A 122 -0.16 -7.55 8.21
CA MET A 122 1.30 -7.69 8.38
C MET A 122 1.82 -6.93 9.60
N ALA A 123 0.95 -6.28 10.37
CA ALA A 123 1.36 -5.55 11.56
C ALA A 123 1.89 -6.51 12.64
N PHE A 124 3.05 -6.18 13.21
CA PHE A 124 3.54 -6.88 14.39
C PHE A 124 2.72 -6.44 15.61
N PRO A 125 2.17 -7.37 16.41
CA PRO A 125 1.35 -7.02 17.57
C PRO A 125 2.24 -6.56 18.74
N LEU A 126 2.71 -5.30 18.70
CA LEU A 126 3.46 -4.71 19.82
C LEU A 126 2.58 -4.48 21.06
N ALA A 127 1.25 -4.47 20.92
CA ALA A 127 0.31 -4.19 22.00
C ALA A 127 -0.03 -5.40 22.89
N ALA A 128 0.31 -6.64 22.49
CA ALA A 128 -0.01 -7.84 23.28
C ALA A 128 1.10 -8.24 24.27
N ALA A 129 2.23 -7.53 24.30
CA ALA A 129 3.43 -7.92 25.04
C ALA A 129 3.72 -7.06 26.30
N GLN A 130 2.84 -6.13 26.69
CA GLN A 130 3.09 -5.20 27.81
C GLN A 130 2.27 -5.48 29.09
N THR A 131 1.74 -6.69 29.28
CA THR A 131 1.05 -7.10 30.53
C THR A 131 1.85 -8.14 31.34
N LEU A 132 3.17 -8.03 31.36
CA LEU A 132 3.98 -8.65 32.40
C LEU A 132 4.66 -7.54 33.20
N SER A 133 3.90 -6.99 34.15
CA SER A 133 4.49 -6.28 35.29
C SER A 133 5.09 -7.36 36.20
N VAL A 134 6.41 -7.32 36.36
CA VAL A 134 7.08 -7.84 37.56
C VAL A 134 6.87 -6.85 38.69
#